data_AF-A0A2H1KHD5-F1
#
_entry.id   AF-A0A2H1KHD5-F1
#
_cell.length_a   1.000
_cell.length_b   1.000
_cell.length_c   1.000
_cell.angle_alpha   90.00
_cell.angle_beta   90.00
_cell.angle_gamma   90.00
#
_symmetry.space_group_name_H-M   'P 1'
#
loop_
_entity.id
_entity.type
_entity.pdbx_description
1 polymer ?
#
loop_
_entity_poly.entity_id
_entity_poly.type
_entity_poly.pdbx_seq_one_letter_code
_entity_poly.pdbx_strand_id
1 'polypeptide(L)'
;MTDNVYTSDVTVDNATAAQLSESIRLREERLSENIDELVGRLHPKVLLTRAVNKAKSTVIEEDGSPKPEAIALGAGTVLGIAALVVGFSGRDRRG
;
A
#
# COMPACT_ATOMS: atom_id res chain seq x y z
N MET A 1 20.99 -27.17 -17.31
CA MET A 1 21.08 -26.05 -18.26
C MET A 1 19.79 -25.25 -18.13
N THR A 2 19.81 -24.15 -17.39
CA THR A 2 18.71 -23.19 -17.37
C THR A 2 18.92 -22.26 -18.56
N ASP A 3 18.07 -22.39 -19.57
CA ASP A 3 18.04 -21.49 -20.73
C ASP A 3 17.66 -20.10 -20.25
N ASN A 4 18.66 -19.27 -20.01
CA ASN A 4 18.45 -17.86 -19.71
C ASN A 4 18.07 -17.16 -21.02
N VAL A 5 16.76 -17.03 -21.23
CA VAL A 5 16.11 -16.11 -22.18
C VAL A 5 16.39 -14.67 -21.75
N TYR A 6 17.65 -14.24 -21.85
CA TYR A 6 18.08 -12.86 -21.62
C TYR A 6 18.64 -12.20 -22.89
N THR A 7 18.56 -12.90 -24.03
CA THR A 7 19.01 -12.38 -25.33
C THR A 7 17.94 -12.60 -26.41
N SER A 8 16.70 -12.19 -26.14
CA SER A 8 15.76 -11.97 -27.23
C SER A 8 16.01 -10.56 -27.74
N ASP A 9 16.52 -10.42 -28.96
CA ASP A 9 16.74 -9.16 -29.70
C ASP A 9 15.42 -8.38 -30.00
N VAL A 10 14.36 -8.72 -29.27
CA VAL A 10 13.04 -8.12 -29.37
C VAL A 10 12.92 -7.11 -28.24
N THR A 11 13.12 -5.85 -28.56
CA THR A 11 12.83 -4.72 -27.69
C THR A 11 11.32 -4.51 -27.59
N VAL A 12 10.88 -3.69 -26.63
CA VAL A 12 9.46 -3.31 -26.53
C VAL A 12 8.94 -2.65 -27.80
N ASP A 13 9.84 -2.13 -28.65
CA ASP A 13 9.52 -1.37 -29.85
C ASP A 13 9.19 -2.26 -31.06
N ASN A 14 9.68 -3.51 -31.11
CA ASN A 14 9.43 -4.45 -32.21
C ASN A 14 8.64 -5.71 -31.80
N ALA A 15 8.29 -5.83 -30.53
CA ALA A 15 7.48 -6.95 -30.03
C ALA A 15 6.01 -6.85 -30.48
N THR A 16 5.43 -8.00 -30.82
CA THR A 16 3.98 -8.09 -31.05
C THR A 16 3.21 -8.03 -29.72
N ALA A 17 1.93 -7.62 -29.76
CA ALA A 17 1.09 -7.52 -28.56
C ALA A 17 0.97 -8.84 -27.77
N ALA A 18 0.95 -9.98 -28.47
CA ALA A 18 0.92 -11.31 -27.84
C ALA A 18 2.22 -11.61 -27.07
N GLN A 19 3.38 -11.25 -27.64
CA GLN A 19 4.68 -11.41 -26.99
C GLN A 19 4.82 -10.51 -25.76
N LEU A 20 4.33 -9.26 -25.84
CA LEU A 20 4.29 -8.35 -24.69
C LEU A 20 3.47 -8.94 -23.54
N SER A 21 2.27 -9.42 -23.85
CA SER A 21 1.35 -10.00 -22.86
C SER A 21 1.96 -11.19 -22.15
N GLU A 22 2.59 -12.10 -22.90
CA GLU A 22 3.28 -13.26 -22.31
C GLU A 22 4.49 -12.84 -21.46
N SER A 23 5.26 -11.86 -21.93
CA SER A 23 6.41 -11.35 -21.17
C SER A 23 6.01 -10.67 -19.85
N ILE A 24 4.86 -10.00 -19.82
CA ILE A 24 4.29 -9.40 -18.60
C ILE A 24 3.88 -10.53 -17.65
N ARG A 25 3.14 -11.53 -18.14
CA ARG A 25 2.69 -12.67 -17.33
C ARG A 25 3.86 -13.40 -16.65
N LEU A 26 4.91 -13.69 -17.42
CA LEU A 26 6.13 -14.34 -16.90
C LEU A 26 6.91 -13.47 -15.92
N ARG A 27 6.82 -12.14 -16.03
CA ARG A 27 7.44 -11.23 -15.06
C ARG A 27 6.61 -11.13 -13.78
N GLU A 28 5.28 -11.09 -13.89
CA GLU A 28 4.38 -11.09 -12.75
C GLU A 28 4.51 -12.37 -11.93
N GLU A 29 4.59 -13.53 -12.58
CA GLU A 29 4.78 -14.83 -11.90
C GLU A 29 6.08 -14.84 -11.08
N ARG A 30 7.21 -14.46 -11.71
CA ARG A 30 8.51 -14.34 -11.03
C ARG A 30 8.47 -13.30 -9.91
N LEU A 31 7.78 -12.17 -10.12
CA LEU A 31 7.68 -11.14 -9.10
C LEU A 31 6.87 -11.64 -7.90
N SER A 32 5.76 -12.34 -8.13
CA SER A 32 4.96 -12.93 -7.06
C SER A 32 5.76 -13.93 -6.25
N GLU A 33 6.53 -14.80 -6.90
CA GLU A 33 7.38 -15.79 -6.23
C GLU A 33 8.43 -15.11 -5.32
N ASN A 34 9.11 -14.09 -5.85
CA ASN A 34 10.08 -13.31 -5.08
C ASN A 34 9.42 -12.51 -3.93
N ILE A 35 8.21 -11.98 -4.14
CA ILE A 35 7.46 -11.26 -3.10
C ILE A 35 7.07 -12.22 -1.97
N ASP A 36 6.59 -13.41 -2.30
CA ASP A 36 6.17 -14.39 -1.29
C ASP A 36 7.34 -14.87 -0.44
N GLU A 37 8.51 -15.13 -1.06
CA GLU A 37 9.74 -15.43 -0.34
C GLU A 37 10.13 -14.28 0.60
N LEU A 38 10.11 -13.05 0.10
CA LEU A 38 10.45 -11.86 0.88
C LEU A 38 9.47 -11.64 2.04
N VAL A 39 8.17 -11.82 1.81
CA VAL A 39 7.11 -11.73 2.84
C VAL A 39 7.34 -12.79 3.93
N GLY A 40 7.67 -14.01 3.54
CA GLY A 40 8.02 -15.09 4.46
C GLY A 40 9.21 -14.73 5.36
N ARG A 41 10.25 -14.11 4.77
CA ARG A 41 11.48 -13.74 5.47
C ARG A 41 11.35 -12.48 6.34
N LEU A 42 10.60 -11.48 5.89
CA LEU A 42 10.49 -10.19 6.57
C LEU A 42 9.46 -10.16 7.71
N HIS A 43 8.62 -11.19 7.85
CA HIS A 43 7.55 -11.26 8.84
C HIS A 43 6.79 -9.92 8.96
N PRO A 44 6.11 -9.45 7.90
CA PRO A 44 5.58 -8.09 7.81
C PRO A 44 4.65 -7.72 8.98
N LYS A 45 3.95 -8.70 9.55
CA LYS A 45 3.10 -8.50 10.74
C LYS A 45 3.88 -7.94 11.94
N VAL A 46 5.11 -8.40 12.14
CA VAL A 46 5.99 -7.95 13.24
C VAL A 46 6.48 -6.54 12.96
N LEU A 47 6.87 -6.24 11.72
CA LEU A 47 7.30 -4.90 11.31
C LEU A 47 6.17 -3.89 11.47
N LEU A 48 4.96 -4.23 11.02
CA LEU A 48 3.77 -3.42 11.20
C LEU A 48 3.47 -3.18 12.68
N THR A 49 3.49 -4.22 13.51
CA THR A 49 3.26 -4.08 14.95
C THR A 49 4.28 -3.15 15.59
N ARG A 50 5.56 -3.27 15.22
CA ARG A 50 6.63 -2.37 15.69
C ARG A 50 6.41 -0.94 15.23
N ALA A 51 6.04 -0.73 13.97
CA ALA A 51 5.76 0.59 13.42
C ALA A 51 4.57 1.27 14.14
N VAL A 52 3.47 0.53 14.33
CA VAL A 52 2.29 1.00 15.08
C VAL A 52 2.64 1.31 16.53
N ASN A 53 3.41 0.45 17.20
CA ASN A 53 3.83 0.69 18.58
C ASN A 53 4.71 1.93 18.70
N LYS A 54 5.63 2.15 17.75
CA LYS A 54 6.43 3.38 17.69
C LYS A 54 5.58 4.62 17.45
N ALA A 55 4.54 4.53 16.62
CA ALA A 55 3.61 5.63 16.43
C ALA A 55 2.78 5.89 17.70
N LYS A 56 2.30 4.82 18.37
CA LYS A 56 1.56 4.89 19.64
C LYS A 56 2.39 5.55 20.75
N SER A 57 3.68 5.23 20.88
CA SER A 57 4.54 5.87 21.89
C SER A 57 4.72 7.37 21.69
N THR A 58 4.50 7.89 20.48
CA THR A 58 4.56 9.34 20.23
C THR A 58 3.30 10.06 20.72
N VAL A 59 2.16 9.37 20.71
CA VAL A 59 0.83 9.94 21.02
C VAL A 59 0.35 9.63 22.44
N ILE A 60 1.06 8.78 23.19
CA ILE A 60 0.78 8.46 24.59
C ILE A 60 1.79 9.20 25.48
N GLU A 61 1.34 9.75 26.59
CA GLU A 61 2.17 10.39 27.62
C GLU A 61 2.86 9.35 28.52
N GLU A 62 3.75 9.81 29.39
CA GLU A 62 4.55 8.94 30.28
C GLU A 62 3.68 8.20 31.32
N ASP A 63 2.50 8.74 31.64
CA ASP A 63 1.50 8.15 32.55
C ASP A 63 0.55 7.13 31.86
N GLY A 64 0.67 6.95 30.53
CA GLY A 64 -0.18 6.07 29.74
C GLY A 64 -1.44 6.72 29.14
N SER A 65 -1.69 8.01 29.39
CA SER A 65 -2.82 8.75 28.85
C SER A 65 -2.55 9.18 27.39
N PRO A 66 -3.53 9.10 26.47
CA PRO A 66 -3.38 9.67 25.13
C PRO A 66 -3.31 11.21 25.21
N LYS A 67 -2.35 11.80 24.49
CA LYS A 67 -2.15 13.26 24.45
C LYS A 67 -3.42 13.98 24.02
N PRO A 68 -3.84 15.06 24.71
CA PRO A 68 -5.06 15.79 24.38
C PRO A 68 -5.05 16.31 22.94
N GLU A 69 -3.89 16.70 22.40
CA GLU A 69 -3.74 17.13 21.01
C GLU A 69 -3.99 15.98 20.02
N ALA A 70 -3.56 14.76 20.35
CA ALA A 70 -3.77 13.58 19.50
C ALA A 70 -5.25 13.18 19.44
N ILE A 71 -5.96 13.27 20.56
CA ILE A 71 -7.41 13.07 20.62
C ILE A 71 -8.12 14.15 19.81
N ALA A 72 -7.76 15.42 20.02
CA ALA A 72 -8.36 16.55 19.30
C ALA A 72 -8.16 16.44 17.78
N LEU A 73 -6.94 16.10 17.34
CA LEU A 73 -6.62 15.90 15.92
C LEU A 73 -7.39 14.70 15.32
N GLY A 74 -7.45 13.58 16.04
CA GLY A 74 -8.19 12.40 15.61
C GLY A 74 -9.68 12.68 15.47
N ALA A 75 -10.29 13.29 16.50
CA ALA A 75 -11.69 13.69 16.49
C ALA A 75 -11.98 14.70 15.37
N GLY A 76 -11.13 15.72 15.20
CA GLY A 76 -11.27 16.72 14.16
C GLY A 76 -11.20 16.13 12.74
N THR A 77 -10.31 15.16 12.51
CA THR A 77 -10.17 14.50 11.21
C THR A 77 -11.41 13.69 10.86
N VAL A 78 -11.91 12.88 11.81
CA VAL A 78 -13.13 12.08 11.61
C VAL A 78 -14.33 12.98 11.34
N LEU A 79 -14.50 14.04 12.14
CA LEU A 79 -15.57 15.01 11.95
C LEU A 79 -15.45 15.76 10.62
N GLY A 80 -14.23 16.14 10.21
CA GLY A 80 -13.98 16.80 8.93
C GLY A 80 -14.35 15.91 7.74
N ILE A 81 -13.97 14.64 7.76
CA ILE A 81 -14.34 13.67 6.72
C ILE A 81 -15.87 13.49 6.69
N ALA A 82 -16.51 13.31 7.85
CA ALA A 82 -17.96 13.19 7.94
C ALA A 82 -18.67 14.42 7.38
N ALA A 83 -18.19 15.63 7.69
CA ALA A 83 -18.72 16.88 7.17
C ALA A 83 -18.56 16.98 5.64
N LEU A 84 -17.44 16.52 5.08
CA LEU A 84 -17.25 16.46 3.63
C LEU A 84 -18.25 15.49 2.99
N VAL A 85 -18.38 14.26 3.52
CA VAL A 85 -19.31 13.26 2.97
C VAL A 85 -20.76 13.76 3.00
N VAL A 86 -21.20 14.31 4.14
CA VAL A 86 -22.55 14.87 4.29
C VAL A 86 -22.74 16.11 3.40
N GLY A 87 -21.76 17.01 3.38
CA GLY A 87 -21.80 18.24 2.60
C GLY A 87 -21.86 17.99 1.08
N PHE A 88 -21.09 17.01 0.59
CA PHE A 88 -21.15 16.61 -0.82
C PHE A 88 -22.45 15.86 -1.17
N SER A 89 -22.95 14.98 -0.29
CA SER A 89 -24.21 14.26 -0.50
C SER A 89 -25.45 15.19 -0.52
N GLY A 90 -25.40 16.30 0.22
CA GLY A 90 -26.47 17.30 0.20
C GLY A 90 -26.54 18.17 -1.06
N ARG A 91 -25.46 18.24 -1.84
CA ARG A 91 -25.35 19.11 -3.02
C ARG A 91 -26.05 18.54 -4.26
N ASP A 92 -26.15 17.21 -4.37
CA ASP A 92 -26.79 16.52 -5.50
C ASP A 92 -28.33 16.58 -5.49
N ARG A 93 -28.97 16.89 -4.34
CA ARG A 93 -30.44 16.96 -4.23
C ARG A 93 -31.04 18.35 -4.54
N ARG A 94 -30.24 19.33 -4.94
CA ARG A 94 -30.69 20.70 -5.25
C ARG A 94 -30.40 21.14 -6.69
N GLY A 95 -30.12 20.18 -7.59
CA GLY A 95 -30.00 20.38 -9.03
C GLY A 95 -31.25 19.93 -9.76
#